data_AF-A0AAX1WVA4-F1
#
_entry.id   AF-A0AAX1WVA4-F1
#
_cell.length_a   1.000
_cell.length_b   1.000
_cell.length_c   1.000
_cell.angle_alpha   90.00
_cell.angle_beta   90.00
_cell.angle_gamma   90.00
#
_symmetry.space_group_name_H-M   'P 1'
#
loop_
_entity.id
_entity.type
_entity.pdbx_description
1 polymer ?
#
loop_
_entity_poly.entity_id
_entity_poly.type
_entity_poly.pdbx_seq_one_letter_code
_entity_poly.pdbx_strand_id
1 'polypeptide(L)'
;MQRHDDSKPLTNLLQAAHASTPPAADGGRRRFVRQITLGAAALGTLPLAACGGGDDDAPAVQFAHGVASGDPLADRVMLWTRVTPPADFSAEIPVQWEVASDAAFASIVARGEVRTSAARDYTVKVDATGLKPATVYHYRFKAFEATSPTGRTRTLPTGSVAQVKLAVFSCANYPAGYFNVYADAARRGDLDATVHLGDYLYEYGQGGYASGNAAALSRLSQPANEILSLADYRTRHAQYRTDADLQALHAAAPMIAVWDDHEIANDTWMNGAENHQAAEGSFAARKAVALQAYHEWMPTRNAQPDVIYRSFAFGNLLALHMLDTRVVGRDAQVDYAAFFKPGGFDAAGFTAAVGNPARQLLGTAQTQWLQQQMAASSATWQMLGQQVLMGRMNIPAPILMETLQPGSGVTVSRYAAIVAKARTAPATLTPEEQAILAQPSIPYNLDAWDGYQAARETVLGMARAMNKNLVVLAGDTHNAWASELNDMNGNPVGVEFATSSVSSPGFEEYLPNENPATLSAALLQLVEPLKYCDTARRGYMVVTATATECRAQWVYVNTITSRQFTTSAETTLAVQAGTPGRLLKV
;
A
#
# COMPACT_ATOMS: atom_id res chain seq x y z
N MET A 1 -15.84 -36.46 9.52
CA MET A 1 -16.19 -36.55 8.09
C MET A 1 -17.48 -35.77 7.88
N GLN A 2 -17.34 -34.46 7.71
CA GLN A 2 -18.37 -33.54 7.23
C GLN A 2 -17.57 -32.57 6.36
N ARG A 3 -17.70 -32.72 5.03
CA ARG A 3 -17.03 -31.85 4.06
C ARG A 3 -17.79 -30.53 4.10
N HIS A 4 -17.15 -29.48 4.61
CA HIS A 4 -17.63 -28.13 4.41
C HIS A 4 -17.01 -27.58 3.13
N ASP A 5 -17.85 -26.87 2.39
CA ASP A 5 -17.69 -26.48 1.00
C ASP A 5 -17.08 -25.08 0.94
N ASP A 6 -15.75 -25.01 0.76
CA ASP A 6 -14.93 -23.79 0.64
C ASP A 6 -15.04 -23.14 -0.77
N SER A 7 -16.21 -23.21 -1.42
CA SER A 7 -16.37 -22.87 -2.84
C SER A 7 -16.77 -21.42 -3.14
N LYS A 8 -16.33 -20.40 -2.38
CA LYS A 8 -16.64 -18.99 -2.72
C LYS A 8 -15.38 -18.13 -2.88
N PRO A 9 -14.76 -18.10 -4.07
CA PRO A 9 -13.37 -17.73 -4.13
C PRO A 9 -13.09 -16.27 -4.57
N LEU A 10 -14.01 -15.51 -5.20
CA LEU A 10 -13.84 -14.04 -5.40
C LEU A 10 -14.55 -13.17 -4.38
N THR A 11 -15.53 -13.70 -3.63
CA THR A 11 -16.06 -12.97 -2.47
C THR A 11 -14.96 -12.71 -1.45
N ASN A 12 -13.82 -13.37 -1.53
CA ASN A 12 -12.67 -13.11 -0.67
C ASN A 12 -11.68 -12.03 -1.21
N LEU A 13 -11.83 -11.61 -2.46
CA LEU A 13 -11.14 -10.44 -3.04
C LEU A 13 -12.08 -9.24 -3.22
N LEU A 14 -13.37 -9.47 -2.99
CA LEU A 14 -14.43 -8.47 -3.07
C LEU A 14 -15.20 -8.36 -1.74
N GLN A 15 -14.81 -9.10 -0.68
CA GLN A 15 -15.54 -9.28 0.60
C GLN A 15 -14.92 -10.26 1.68
N ALA A 16 -13.64 -10.69 1.68
CA ALA A 16 -13.14 -11.72 2.64
C ALA A 16 -12.98 -11.21 4.08
N ALA A 17 -13.25 -11.94 5.16
CA ALA A 17 -13.79 -13.29 5.35
C ALA A 17 -14.10 -13.51 6.84
N HIS A 18 -15.26 -14.10 7.13
CA HIS A 18 -15.80 -14.35 8.46
C HIS A 18 -14.96 -15.29 9.35
N ALA A 19 -14.73 -14.85 10.60
CA ALA A 19 -14.14 -15.63 11.68
C ALA A 19 -15.16 -16.61 12.33
N SER A 20 -14.68 -17.82 12.59
CA SER A 20 -15.34 -18.87 13.38
C SER A 20 -15.47 -18.48 14.86
N THR A 21 -16.66 -18.66 15.44
CA THR A 21 -16.96 -18.44 16.87
C THR A 21 -16.45 -19.59 17.75
N PRO A 22 -15.78 -19.32 18.90
CA PRO A 22 -15.66 -20.26 20.02
C PRO A 22 -16.65 -19.93 21.17
N PRO A 23 -16.94 -20.89 22.08
CA PRO A 23 -18.09 -20.82 22.98
C PRO A 23 -17.89 -19.88 24.17
N ALA A 24 -19.02 -19.43 24.71
CA ALA A 24 -19.15 -18.48 25.80
C ALA A 24 -18.52 -18.95 27.13
N ALA A 25 -17.89 -18.01 27.83
CA ALA A 25 -17.68 -18.09 29.28
C ALA A 25 -17.88 -16.71 29.95
N ASP A 26 -18.78 -16.76 30.91
CA ASP A 26 -19.29 -15.85 31.94
C ASP A 26 -18.40 -14.71 32.49
N GLY A 27 -18.98 -13.51 32.52
CA GLY A 27 -19.25 -12.75 33.76
C GLY A 27 -18.12 -12.28 34.68
N GLY A 28 -17.75 -10.99 34.60
CA GLY A 28 -16.98 -10.31 35.66
C GLY A 28 -16.86 -8.79 35.50
N ARG A 29 -17.76 -8.02 36.14
CA ARG A 29 -17.82 -6.55 36.17
C ARG A 29 -16.69 -5.93 37.02
N ARG A 30 -16.11 -4.78 36.61
CA ARG A 30 -16.24 -3.44 37.27
C ARG A 30 -15.16 -2.38 36.90
N ARG A 31 -15.71 -1.18 36.60
CA ARG A 31 -15.32 0.20 36.99
C ARG A 31 -14.13 0.92 36.34
N PHE A 32 -14.54 1.78 35.41
CA PHE A 32 -14.08 3.13 35.10
C PHE A 32 -13.90 4.04 36.34
N VAL A 33 -12.74 4.69 36.48
CA VAL A 33 -12.60 6.03 37.08
C VAL A 33 -11.59 6.83 36.28
N ARG A 34 -12.05 8.02 35.89
CA ARG A 34 -11.42 9.08 35.10
C ARG A 34 -10.77 10.05 36.08
N GLN A 35 -9.49 10.39 35.92
CA GLN A 35 -8.95 11.63 36.49
C GLN A 35 -8.03 12.34 35.49
N ILE A 36 -8.51 13.53 35.11
CA ILE A 36 -7.79 14.59 34.41
C ILE A 36 -7.02 15.37 35.46
N THR A 37 -5.75 15.65 35.23
CA THR A 37 -5.05 16.75 35.90
C THR A 37 -4.20 17.50 34.88
N LEU A 38 -4.62 18.75 34.63
CA LEU A 38 -3.83 19.81 34.03
C LEU A 38 -2.78 20.27 35.06
N GLY A 39 -1.53 20.42 34.64
CA GLY A 39 -0.46 20.95 35.49
C GLY A 39 0.65 21.55 34.63
N ALA A 40 0.89 22.83 34.85
CA ALA A 40 1.63 23.76 34.00
C ALA A 40 3.17 23.66 34.11
N ALA A 41 3.81 24.34 33.16
CA ALA A 41 5.25 24.49 32.98
C ALA A 41 6.01 24.96 34.23
N ALA A 42 7.21 24.39 34.42
CA ALA A 42 8.27 24.98 35.22
C ALA A 42 9.62 24.80 34.49
N LEU A 43 10.18 25.93 34.05
CA LEU A 43 11.56 26.07 33.63
C LEU A 43 12.46 25.86 34.86
N GLY A 44 13.27 24.80 34.83
CA GLY A 44 14.26 24.50 35.86
C GLY A 44 15.60 24.14 35.22
N THR A 45 16.58 25.01 35.37
CA THR A 45 17.99 24.77 35.03
C THR A 45 18.54 23.62 35.87
N LEU A 46 18.97 22.53 35.23
CA LEU A 46 19.66 21.42 35.90
C LEU A 46 21.18 21.66 35.89
N PRO A 47 21.89 21.43 37.01
CA PRO A 47 23.34 21.49 37.05
C PRO A 47 23.93 20.22 36.40
N LEU A 48 25.03 20.40 35.65
CA LEU A 48 25.89 19.30 35.21
C LEU A 48 26.48 18.61 36.45
N ALA A 49 25.93 17.45 36.81
CA ALA A 49 26.61 16.50 37.69
C ALA A 49 27.51 15.62 36.83
N ALA A 50 28.79 16.01 36.73
CA ALA A 50 29.85 15.13 36.29
C ALA A 50 30.18 14.17 37.45
N CYS A 51 29.75 12.91 37.32
CA CYS A 51 30.23 11.82 38.14
C CYS A 51 30.89 10.80 37.21
N GLY A 52 32.22 10.69 37.32
CA GLY A 52 32.96 9.57 36.77
C GLY A 52 32.66 8.31 37.58
N GLY A 53 32.22 7.27 36.86
CA GLY A 53 32.08 5.89 37.30
C GLY A 53 32.40 5.01 36.10
N GLY A 54 33.15 3.92 36.32
CA GLY A 54 33.80 3.12 35.27
C GLY A 54 32.87 2.54 34.20
N ASP A 55 33.48 2.30 33.03
CA ASP A 55 32.92 1.94 31.72
C ASP A 55 32.24 0.55 31.59
N ASP A 56 31.65 -0.06 32.64
CA ASP A 56 31.15 -1.46 32.54
C ASP A 56 29.62 -1.67 32.72
N ASP A 57 28.80 -0.62 32.92
CA ASP A 57 27.35 -0.77 33.21
C ASP A 57 26.40 -0.17 32.15
N ALA A 58 26.90 0.14 30.94
CA ALA A 58 26.01 0.62 29.87
C ALA A 58 25.04 -0.49 29.43
N PRO A 59 23.72 -0.22 29.32
CA PRO A 59 22.75 -1.25 28.94
C PRO A 59 23.04 -1.77 27.52
N ALA A 60 23.02 -3.10 27.38
CA ALA A 60 23.23 -3.77 26.10
C ALA A 60 22.02 -3.62 25.17
N VAL A 61 21.98 -2.52 24.40
CA VAL A 61 20.93 -2.25 23.41
C VAL A 61 21.31 -2.76 22.01
N GLN A 62 20.32 -2.93 21.14
CA GLN A 62 20.51 -3.39 19.76
C GLN A 62 19.68 -2.57 18.76
N PHE A 63 20.05 -2.62 17.48
CA PHE A 63 19.25 -2.08 16.37
C PHE A 63 18.60 -3.22 15.57
N ALA A 64 17.82 -4.06 16.26
CA ALA A 64 17.28 -5.33 15.70
C ALA A 64 16.34 -5.14 14.50
N HIS A 65 15.80 -3.92 14.31
CA HIS A 65 14.81 -3.59 13.28
C HIS A 65 15.40 -2.75 12.14
N GLY A 66 16.73 -2.66 12.10
CA GLY A 66 17.49 -1.91 11.12
C GLY A 66 17.29 -0.40 11.19
N VAL A 67 17.49 0.24 10.05
CA VAL A 67 17.32 1.68 9.85
C VAL A 67 16.39 1.92 8.67
N ALA A 68 15.86 3.13 8.55
CA ALA A 68 15.10 3.55 7.39
C ALA A 68 15.29 5.04 7.16
N SER A 69 15.10 5.48 5.92
CA SER A 69 14.95 6.89 5.60
C SER A 69 13.72 7.08 4.73
N GLY A 70 13.14 8.26 4.74
CA GLY A 70 11.88 8.50 4.04
C GLY A 70 11.52 9.96 3.95
N ASP A 71 10.42 10.21 3.25
CA ASP A 71 9.94 11.55 2.91
C ASP A 71 11.09 12.51 2.56
N PRO A 72 11.89 12.23 1.53
CA PRO A 72 12.97 13.12 1.16
C PRO A 72 12.39 14.46 0.69
N LEU A 73 13.08 15.55 1.01
CA LEU A 73 12.88 16.87 0.43
C LEU A 73 14.22 17.35 -0.13
N ALA A 74 14.24 18.55 -0.71
CA ALA A 74 15.45 19.08 -1.33
C ALA A 74 16.58 19.35 -0.33
N ASP A 75 16.26 19.67 0.92
CA ASP A 75 17.22 20.09 1.94
C ASP A 75 17.25 19.20 3.17
N ARG A 76 16.47 18.11 3.18
CA ARG A 76 16.27 17.26 4.35
C ARG A 76 15.71 15.89 4.03
N VAL A 77 15.80 14.98 4.99
CA VAL A 77 15.21 13.64 4.91
C VAL A 77 14.85 13.12 6.30
N MET A 78 13.78 12.33 6.41
CA MET A 78 13.48 11.62 7.64
C MET A 78 14.45 10.45 7.81
N LEU A 79 15.05 10.33 8.99
CA LEU A 79 15.81 9.18 9.43
C LEU A 79 15.03 8.46 10.52
N TRP A 80 15.00 7.13 10.46
CA TRP A 80 14.26 6.28 11.37
C TRP A 80 15.11 5.09 11.85
N THR A 81 14.93 4.73 13.11
CA THR A 81 15.36 3.43 13.66
C THR A 81 14.52 3.09 14.90
N ARG A 82 14.67 1.88 15.43
CA ARG A 82 14.20 1.51 16.78
C ARG A 82 15.36 0.93 17.57
N VAL A 83 15.56 1.45 18.78
CA VAL A 83 16.49 0.85 19.73
C VAL A 83 15.75 -0.27 20.47
N THR A 84 16.31 -1.48 20.45
CA THR A 84 15.79 -2.63 21.20
C THR A 84 16.59 -2.75 22.48
N PRO A 85 16.06 -2.32 23.63
CA PRO A 85 16.72 -2.50 24.91
C PRO A 85 16.48 -3.91 25.50
N PRO A 86 17.20 -4.29 26.56
CA PRO A 86 16.88 -5.47 27.36
C PRO A 86 15.43 -5.42 27.87
N ALA A 87 14.80 -6.59 28.09
CA ALA A 87 13.38 -6.70 28.42
C ALA A 87 12.95 -5.88 29.65
N ASP A 88 13.81 -5.80 30.68
CA ASP A 88 13.50 -5.13 31.95
C ASP A 88 13.88 -3.63 31.95
N PHE A 89 14.32 -3.11 30.81
CA PHE A 89 14.75 -1.73 30.67
C PHE A 89 13.58 -0.77 30.46
N SER A 90 13.50 0.27 31.28
CA SER A 90 12.37 1.23 31.30
C SER A 90 12.79 2.71 31.23
N ALA A 91 14.09 3.01 31.25
CA ALA A 91 14.59 4.38 31.21
C ALA A 91 14.58 4.98 29.79
N GLU A 92 14.81 6.29 29.67
CA GLU A 92 15.03 6.91 28.36
C GLU A 92 16.42 6.59 27.80
N ILE A 93 16.50 6.44 26.47
CA ILE A 93 17.74 6.11 25.76
C ILE A 93 18.20 7.33 24.95
N PRO A 94 19.43 7.85 25.17
CA PRO A 94 20.09 8.74 24.23
C PRO A 94 20.39 8.03 22.93
N VAL A 95 20.02 8.65 21.82
CA VAL A 95 20.35 8.16 20.49
C VAL A 95 20.99 9.29 19.70
N GLN A 96 22.27 9.13 19.40
CA GLN A 96 22.98 9.99 18.48
C GLN A 96 22.68 9.55 17.05
N TRP A 97 22.61 10.51 16.13
CA TRP A 97 22.47 10.25 14.71
C TRP A 97 23.51 11.06 13.94
N GLU A 98 24.02 10.47 12.86
CA GLU A 98 25.02 11.08 11.97
C GLU A 98 24.57 10.91 10.52
N VAL A 99 24.78 11.95 9.71
CA VAL A 99 24.67 11.93 8.25
C VAL A 99 26.02 12.31 7.68
N ALA A 100 26.52 11.52 6.73
CA ALA A 100 27.81 11.70 6.09
C ALA A 100 27.68 11.69 4.56
N SER A 101 28.62 12.35 3.89
CA SER A 101 28.73 12.34 2.43
C SER A 101 29.30 11.04 1.86
N ASP A 102 29.85 10.18 2.72
CA ASP A 102 30.51 8.92 2.37
C ASP A 102 30.13 7.80 3.34
N ALA A 103 30.20 6.55 2.87
CA ALA A 103 29.82 5.38 3.65
C ALA A 103 30.76 5.07 4.83
N ALA A 104 31.99 5.59 4.81
CA ALA A 104 32.97 5.39 5.88
C ALA A 104 32.78 6.39 7.03
N PHE A 105 31.86 7.35 6.89
CA PHE A 105 31.64 8.45 7.83
C PHE A 105 32.89 9.31 8.07
N ALA A 106 33.76 9.45 7.05
CA ALA A 106 34.94 10.31 7.13
C ALA A 106 34.55 11.80 7.12
N SER A 107 33.46 12.14 6.44
CA SER A 107 32.92 13.51 6.35
C SER A 107 31.46 13.56 6.80
N ILE A 108 31.26 13.83 8.10
CA ILE A 108 29.95 14.04 8.71
C ILE A 108 29.45 15.44 8.37
N VAL A 109 28.29 15.52 7.71
CA VAL A 109 27.66 16.78 7.24
C VAL A 109 26.53 17.26 8.15
N ALA A 110 25.90 16.36 8.90
CA ALA A 110 24.93 16.69 9.94
C ALA A 110 24.97 15.64 11.06
N ARG A 111 24.69 16.05 12.29
CA ARG A 111 24.57 15.14 13.44
C ARG A 111 23.70 15.75 14.52
N GLY A 112 23.22 14.92 15.44
CA GLY A 112 22.52 15.38 16.63
C GLY A 112 22.26 14.24 17.61
N GLU A 113 21.51 14.55 18.66
CA GLU A 113 21.06 13.59 19.67
C GLU A 113 19.56 13.76 19.89
N VAL A 114 18.86 12.66 20.10
CA VAL A 114 17.46 12.60 20.54
C VAL A 114 17.31 11.59 21.66
N ARG A 115 16.22 11.69 22.42
CA ARG A 115 15.86 10.71 23.46
C ARG A 115 14.64 9.91 23.00
N THR A 116 14.63 8.61 23.30
CA THR A 116 13.47 7.74 23.06
C THR A 116 13.18 6.86 24.28
N SER A 117 11.96 6.34 24.37
CA SER A 117 11.47 5.60 25.53
C SER A 117 10.33 4.64 25.15
N ALA A 118 9.90 3.82 26.11
CA ALA A 118 8.76 2.90 25.94
C ALA A 118 7.45 3.58 25.49
N ALA A 119 7.28 4.89 25.76
CA ALA A 119 6.09 5.65 25.36
C ALA A 119 5.87 5.65 23.83
N ARG A 120 6.94 5.55 23.05
CA ARG A 120 6.93 5.46 21.57
C ARG A 120 7.60 4.18 21.06
N ASP A 121 7.61 3.15 21.89
CA ASP A 121 8.25 1.87 21.61
C ASP A 121 9.74 1.98 21.23
N TYR A 122 10.45 2.92 21.86
CA TYR A 122 11.86 3.18 21.62
C TYR A 122 12.22 3.48 20.15
N THR A 123 11.24 3.87 19.34
CA THR A 123 11.43 4.34 17.96
C THR A 123 12.02 5.74 17.96
N VAL A 124 12.81 6.04 16.92
CA VAL A 124 13.46 7.32 16.70
C VAL A 124 13.07 7.81 15.32
N LYS A 125 12.64 9.08 15.24
CA LYS A 125 12.43 9.80 13.99
C LYS A 125 13.12 11.16 14.07
N VAL A 126 13.93 11.46 13.06
CA VAL A 126 14.70 12.71 12.96
C VAL A 126 14.48 13.30 11.57
N ASP A 127 14.10 14.57 11.49
CA ASP A 127 14.13 15.32 10.23
C ASP A 127 15.53 15.94 10.07
N ALA A 128 16.42 15.26 9.36
CA ALA A 128 17.80 15.70 9.19
C ALA A 128 17.86 16.82 8.15
N THR A 129 18.04 18.07 8.59
CA THR A 129 17.99 19.28 7.74
C THR A 129 19.38 19.81 7.34
N GLY A 130 19.40 20.81 6.46
CA GLY A 130 20.63 21.49 6.02
C GLY A 130 21.42 20.72 4.96
N LEU A 131 20.78 19.74 4.32
CA LEU A 131 21.39 18.92 3.28
C LEU A 131 21.34 19.61 1.91
N LYS A 132 22.26 19.24 1.02
CA LYS A 132 22.25 19.71 -0.37
C LYS A 132 21.27 18.89 -1.22
N PRO A 133 20.52 19.52 -2.15
CA PRO A 133 19.63 18.83 -3.09
C PRO A 133 20.34 17.78 -3.96
N ALA A 134 19.55 16.84 -4.49
CA ALA A 134 19.98 15.78 -5.41
C ALA A 134 21.17 14.92 -4.94
N THR A 135 21.51 14.95 -3.66
CA THR A 135 22.74 14.35 -3.12
C THR A 135 22.45 13.05 -2.39
N VAL A 136 23.31 12.05 -2.61
CA VAL A 136 23.31 10.79 -1.86
C VAL A 136 24.07 10.98 -0.55
N TYR A 137 23.49 10.53 0.55
CA TYR A 137 24.12 10.53 1.87
C TYR A 137 24.07 9.13 2.50
N HIS A 138 24.91 8.95 3.51
CA HIS A 138 24.91 7.77 4.37
C HIS A 138 24.58 8.21 5.79
N TYR A 139 23.86 7.39 6.54
CA TYR A 139 23.46 7.73 7.91
C TYR A 139 23.49 6.53 8.83
N ARG A 140 23.70 6.79 10.12
CA ARG A 140 23.69 5.77 11.18
C ARG A 140 23.25 6.37 12.51
N PHE A 141 22.89 5.49 13.43
CA PHE A 141 22.55 5.81 14.81
C PHE A 141 23.53 5.15 15.77
N LYS A 142 23.72 5.76 16.94
CA LYS A 142 24.51 5.23 18.04
C LYS A 142 23.75 5.41 19.35
N ALA A 143 23.71 4.36 20.16
CA ALA A 143 23.10 4.39 21.48
C ALA A 143 23.95 3.54 22.42
N PHE A 144 24.49 4.13 23.48
CA PHE A 144 25.49 3.50 24.33
C PHE A 144 26.66 2.95 23.48
N GLU A 145 27.00 1.67 23.62
CA GLU A 145 28.06 1.02 22.82
C GLU A 145 27.58 0.52 21.45
N ALA A 146 26.27 0.51 21.18
CA ALA A 146 25.72 -0.02 19.95
C ALA A 146 25.77 1.03 18.82
N THR A 147 26.13 0.58 17.62
CA THR A 147 26.00 1.33 16.37
C THR A 147 25.06 0.59 15.43
N SER A 148 24.15 1.32 14.79
CA SER A 148 23.20 0.74 13.83
C SER A 148 23.90 0.29 12.54
N PRO A 149 23.24 -0.54 11.71
CA PRO A 149 23.59 -0.63 10.30
C PRO A 149 23.64 0.75 9.64
N THR A 150 24.46 0.89 8.60
CA THR A 150 24.51 2.10 7.79
C THR A 150 23.37 2.09 6.77
N GLY A 151 22.60 3.16 6.71
CA GLY A 151 21.63 3.39 5.65
C GLY A 151 22.17 4.37 4.60
N ARG A 152 21.66 4.26 3.38
CA ARG A 152 21.84 5.18 2.26
C ARG A 152 20.53 5.92 2.01
N THR A 153 20.63 7.21 1.73
CA THR A 153 19.48 8.06 1.44
C THR A 153 19.79 9.07 0.34
N ARG A 154 18.77 9.77 -0.16
CA ARG A 154 18.90 10.80 -1.20
C ARG A 154 17.91 11.93 -0.97
N THR A 155 18.39 13.16 -0.98
CA THR A 155 17.52 14.36 -1.01
C THR A 155 16.97 14.60 -2.41
N LEU A 156 15.76 15.16 -2.50
CA LEU A 156 15.12 15.46 -3.78
C LEU A 156 15.92 16.48 -4.61
N PRO A 157 15.86 16.41 -5.94
CA PRO A 157 16.45 17.43 -6.80
C PRO A 157 15.59 18.70 -6.86
N THR A 158 16.22 19.80 -7.29
CA THR A 158 15.53 21.06 -7.64
C THR A 158 15.89 21.44 -9.08
N GLY A 159 15.06 22.27 -9.73
CA GLY A 159 15.29 22.69 -11.11
C GLY A 159 15.15 21.55 -12.13
N SER A 160 15.99 21.55 -13.16
CA SER A 160 15.90 20.59 -14.27
C SER A 160 16.45 19.22 -13.89
N VAL A 161 15.65 18.17 -14.14
CA VAL A 161 15.99 16.78 -13.86
C VAL A 161 15.88 15.96 -15.14
N ALA A 162 16.93 15.24 -15.50
CA ALA A 162 16.95 14.44 -16.73
C ALA A 162 16.08 13.19 -16.61
N GLN A 163 16.10 12.55 -15.45
CA GLN A 163 15.38 11.31 -15.19
C GLN A 163 15.07 11.18 -13.69
N VAL A 164 13.92 10.57 -13.39
CA VAL A 164 13.57 10.06 -12.06
C VAL A 164 13.28 8.57 -12.17
N LYS A 165 13.77 7.77 -11.22
CA LYS A 165 13.52 6.33 -11.14
C LYS A 165 13.00 5.92 -9.76
N LEU A 166 11.82 5.31 -9.73
CA LEU A 166 11.12 4.86 -8.54
C LEU A 166 10.93 3.34 -8.59
N ALA A 167 11.10 2.66 -7.46
CA ALA A 167 10.62 1.29 -7.29
C ALA A 167 9.32 1.32 -6.47
N VAL A 168 8.25 0.70 -6.96
CA VAL A 168 6.89 0.80 -6.42
C VAL A 168 6.42 -0.56 -5.93
N PHE A 169 5.90 -0.63 -4.71
CA PHE A 169 5.50 -1.84 -4.00
C PHE A 169 4.13 -1.69 -3.33
N SER A 170 3.48 -2.82 -3.06
CA SER A 170 2.35 -2.95 -2.13
C SER A 170 2.27 -4.40 -1.62
N CYS A 171 1.42 -4.62 -0.62
CA CYS A 171 0.90 -5.94 -0.27
C CYS A 171 1.98 -6.99 0.08
N ALA A 172 2.54 -6.82 1.27
CA ALA A 172 3.66 -7.60 1.77
C ALA A 172 3.25 -8.57 2.89
N ASN A 173 2.24 -9.42 2.67
CA ASN A 173 1.79 -10.36 3.70
C ASN A 173 2.91 -11.29 4.18
N TYR A 174 3.36 -11.09 5.42
CA TYR A 174 4.50 -11.79 6.01
C TYR A 174 4.32 -13.32 6.06
N PRO A 175 3.17 -13.86 6.50
CA PRO A 175 2.95 -15.31 6.54
C PRO A 175 2.92 -16.00 5.16
N ALA A 176 2.64 -15.26 4.09
CA ALA A 176 2.50 -15.82 2.74
C ALA A 176 3.84 -16.26 2.13
N GLY A 177 4.93 -15.55 2.42
CA GLY A 177 6.24 -15.85 1.85
C GLY A 177 7.37 -14.92 2.26
N TYR A 178 8.59 -15.26 1.83
CA TYR A 178 9.78 -14.43 1.94
C TYR A 178 9.69 -13.20 1.05
N PHE A 179 10.27 -12.09 1.51
CA PHE A 179 10.29 -10.82 0.78
C PHE A 179 11.41 -10.74 -0.26
N ASN A 180 11.50 -11.76 -1.12
CA ASN A 180 12.47 -11.82 -2.22
C ASN A 180 12.38 -10.62 -3.16
N VAL A 181 11.17 -10.06 -3.32
CA VAL A 181 10.90 -8.83 -4.07
C VAL A 181 11.70 -7.64 -3.51
N TYR A 182 11.70 -7.47 -2.19
CA TYR A 182 12.50 -6.45 -1.52
C TYR A 182 14.00 -6.74 -1.64
N ALA A 183 14.40 -8.01 -1.55
CA ALA A 183 15.79 -8.42 -1.71
C ALA A 183 16.37 -8.04 -3.08
N ASP A 184 15.60 -8.20 -4.16
CA ASP A 184 16.00 -7.77 -5.50
C ASP A 184 16.12 -6.25 -5.59
N ALA A 185 15.07 -5.54 -5.18
CA ALA A 185 15.04 -4.08 -5.25
C ALA A 185 16.14 -3.41 -4.39
N ALA A 186 16.47 -3.97 -3.23
CA ALA A 186 17.54 -3.46 -2.36
C ALA A 186 18.93 -3.51 -3.01
N ARG A 187 19.15 -4.40 -3.99
CA ARG A 187 20.43 -4.49 -4.73
C ARG A 187 20.55 -3.41 -5.80
N ARG A 188 19.49 -2.66 -6.07
CA ARG A 188 19.50 -1.58 -7.06
C ARG A 188 20.21 -0.35 -6.52
N GLY A 189 21.29 0.06 -7.19
CA GLY A 189 22.00 1.31 -6.88
C GLY A 189 21.44 2.55 -7.59
N ASP A 190 20.42 2.39 -8.43
CA ASP A 190 19.96 3.38 -9.41
C ASP A 190 18.64 4.07 -9.05
N LEU A 191 18.06 3.77 -7.89
CA LEU A 191 16.78 4.32 -7.44
C LEU A 191 16.95 5.71 -6.80
N ASP A 192 16.03 6.63 -7.13
CA ASP A 192 15.91 7.92 -6.45
C ASP A 192 15.10 7.81 -5.16
N ALA A 193 14.05 6.97 -5.16
CA ALA A 193 13.24 6.63 -4.00
C ALA A 193 12.53 5.28 -4.21
N THR A 194 12.08 4.68 -3.12
CA THR A 194 11.09 3.60 -3.12
C THR A 194 9.72 4.17 -2.76
N VAL A 195 8.65 3.60 -3.31
CA VAL A 195 7.27 3.99 -3.05
C VAL A 195 6.51 2.77 -2.55
N HIS A 196 5.86 2.88 -1.39
CA HIS A 196 5.01 1.83 -0.85
C HIS A 196 3.56 2.33 -0.81
N LEU A 197 2.67 1.63 -1.51
CA LEU A 197 1.29 2.08 -1.74
C LEU A 197 0.30 1.57 -0.69
N GLY A 198 0.77 0.73 0.23
CA GLY A 198 0.05 0.26 1.41
C GLY A 198 0.05 -1.27 1.49
N ASP A 199 -0.61 -1.81 2.51
CA ASP A 199 -0.47 -3.20 2.95
C ASP A 199 0.99 -3.58 3.26
N TYR A 200 1.67 -2.66 3.93
CA TYR A 200 3.00 -2.87 4.49
C TYR A 200 2.97 -3.97 5.54
N LEU A 201 1.84 -4.10 6.24
CA LEU A 201 1.52 -5.21 7.12
C LEU A 201 0.08 -5.66 6.95
N TYR A 202 -0.22 -6.84 7.51
CA TYR A 202 -1.56 -7.37 7.66
C TYR A 202 -1.89 -7.53 9.13
N GLU A 203 -3.15 -7.37 9.51
CA GLU A 203 -3.69 -7.31 10.87
C GLU A 203 -4.03 -8.68 11.46
N TYR A 204 -4.24 -9.68 10.60
CA TYR A 204 -4.77 -10.99 10.96
C TYR A 204 -3.96 -11.75 12.01
N GLY A 205 -4.65 -12.57 12.81
CA GLY A 205 -4.03 -13.57 13.66
C GLY A 205 -3.35 -14.72 12.89
N GLN A 206 -2.74 -15.66 13.62
CA GLN A 206 -2.25 -16.91 13.05
C GLN A 206 -3.40 -17.75 12.48
N GLY A 207 -3.16 -18.42 11.36
CA GLY A 207 -4.21 -19.17 10.65
C GLY A 207 -5.20 -18.28 9.89
N GLY A 208 -5.04 -16.95 9.97
CA GLY A 208 -5.80 -16.00 9.16
C GLY A 208 -5.33 -15.97 7.70
N TYR A 209 -5.52 -14.81 7.07
CA TYR A 209 -5.31 -14.60 5.64
C TYR A 209 -3.96 -15.11 5.10
N ALA A 210 -4.03 -15.93 4.05
CA ALA A 210 -2.91 -16.46 3.27
C ALA A 210 -1.74 -16.97 4.13
N SER A 211 -2.04 -17.78 5.15
CA SER A 211 -1.07 -18.24 6.16
C SER A 211 -0.78 -19.74 6.13
N GLY A 212 -1.30 -20.50 5.15
CA GLY A 212 -1.19 -21.97 5.10
C GLY A 212 0.25 -22.50 5.14
N ASN A 213 1.22 -21.75 4.61
CA ASN A 213 2.65 -22.12 4.60
C ASN A 213 3.46 -21.47 5.74
N ALA A 214 2.85 -20.64 6.57
CA ALA A 214 3.56 -19.77 7.51
C ALA A 214 4.41 -20.55 8.53
N ALA A 215 3.89 -21.66 9.06
CA ALA A 215 4.64 -22.50 10.00
C ALA A 215 5.90 -23.10 9.36
N ALA A 216 5.77 -23.65 8.15
CA ALA A 216 6.89 -24.25 7.41
C ALA A 216 7.97 -23.21 7.07
N LEU A 217 7.57 -21.97 6.83
CA LEU A 217 8.49 -20.86 6.53
C LEU A 217 9.05 -20.17 7.79
N SER A 218 8.60 -20.54 9.00
CA SER A 218 8.88 -19.84 10.25
C SER A 218 8.41 -18.37 10.24
N ARG A 219 7.23 -18.14 9.67
CA ARG A 219 6.63 -16.81 9.45
C ARG A 219 5.22 -16.66 10.02
N LEU A 220 4.90 -17.40 11.08
CA LEU A 220 3.64 -17.24 11.80
C LEU A 220 3.47 -15.81 12.33
N SER A 221 2.28 -15.22 12.15
CA SER A 221 1.96 -13.87 12.64
C SER A 221 2.21 -13.71 14.14
N GLN A 222 2.70 -12.53 14.52
CA GLN A 222 2.90 -12.12 15.90
C GLN A 222 2.29 -10.73 16.14
N PRO A 223 1.44 -10.55 17.17
CA PRO A 223 0.96 -11.58 18.09
C PRO A 223 0.09 -12.61 17.37
N ALA A 224 -0.23 -13.72 18.06
CA ALA A 224 -0.96 -14.83 17.46
C ALA A 224 -2.45 -14.51 17.20
N ASN A 225 -2.99 -13.52 17.91
CA ASN A 225 -4.34 -13.00 17.73
C ASN A 225 -4.41 -11.89 16.67
N GLU A 226 -5.65 -11.57 16.27
CA GLU A 226 -6.01 -10.33 15.58
C GLU A 226 -5.44 -9.12 16.32
N ILE A 227 -4.81 -8.17 15.60
CA ILE A 227 -4.23 -6.99 16.25
C ILE A 227 -5.28 -5.92 16.48
N LEU A 228 -5.47 -5.53 17.75
CA LEU A 228 -6.50 -4.56 18.15
C LEU A 228 -5.94 -3.43 19.01
N SER A 229 -4.95 -3.73 19.86
CA SER A 229 -4.33 -2.78 20.78
C SER A 229 -3.04 -2.19 20.21
N LEU A 230 -2.60 -1.05 20.78
CA LEU A 230 -1.31 -0.44 20.41
C LEU A 230 -0.13 -1.42 20.55
N ALA A 231 -0.15 -2.27 21.57
CA ALA A 231 0.89 -3.28 21.77
C ALA A 231 0.87 -4.34 20.66
N ASP A 232 -0.31 -4.73 20.19
CA ASP A 232 -0.45 -5.68 19.09
C ASP A 232 0.10 -5.10 17.77
N TYR A 233 -0.30 -3.86 17.42
CA TYR A 233 0.21 -3.19 16.22
C TYR A 233 1.73 -2.96 16.26
N ARG A 234 2.27 -2.53 17.40
CA ARG A 234 3.73 -2.41 17.58
C ARG A 234 4.44 -3.75 17.41
N THR A 235 3.89 -4.82 17.97
CA THR A 235 4.43 -6.18 17.83
C THR A 235 4.40 -6.64 16.37
N ARG A 236 3.32 -6.35 15.64
CA ARG A 236 3.21 -6.67 14.21
C ARG A 236 4.21 -5.90 13.35
N HIS A 237 4.33 -4.59 13.55
CA HIS A 237 5.35 -3.78 12.88
C HIS A 237 6.76 -4.30 13.20
N ALA A 238 7.04 -4.61 14.46
CA ALA A 238 8.31 -5.19 14.89
C ALA A 238 8.62 -6.48 14.14
N GLN A 239 7.67 -7.42 14.10
CA GLN A 239 7.79 -8.66 13.36
C GLN A 239 8.17 -8.43 11.90
N TYR A 240 7.42 -7.59 11.19
CA TYR A 240 7.68 -7.33 9.77
C TYR A 240 9.07 -6.72 9.59
N ARG A 241 9.47 -5.80 10.48
CA ARG A 241 10.78 -5.17 10.50
C ARG A 241 11.93 -6.09 10.95
N THR A 242 11.68 -7.33 11.38
CA THR A 242 12.74 -8.33 11.58
C THR A 242 13.21 -8.98 10.27
N ASP A 243 12.44 -8.85 9.18
CA ASP A 243 12.80 -9.43 7.90
C ASP A 243 14.03 -8.73 7.29
N ALA A 244 15.09 -9.51 7.04
CA ALA A 244 16.36 -8.98 6.55
C ALA A 244 16.26 -8.32 5.17
N ASP A 245 15.37 -8.79 4.30
CA ASP A 245 15.20 -8.26 2.95
C ASP A 245 14.43 -6.94 2.98
N LEU A 246 13.47 -6.80 3.89
CA LEU A 246 12.81 -5.52 4.17
C LEU A 246 13.77 -4.51 4.81
N GLN A 247 14.61 -4.94 5.77
CA GLN A 247 15.63 -4.07 6.34
C GLN A 247 16.63 -3.59 5.27
N ALA A 248 17.04 -4.47 4.37
CA ALA A 248 17.94 -4.13 3.27
C ALA A 248 17.32 -3.08 2.33
N LEU A 249 16.04 -3.22 1.97
CA LEU A 249 15.34 -2.22 1.15
C LEU A 249 15.31 -0.85 1.82
N HIS A 250 14.93 -0.80 3.10
CA HIS A 250 14.87 0.45 3.87
C HIS A 250 16.23 1.12 4.05
N ALA A 251 17.31 0.33 4.08
CA ALA A 251 18.68 0.85 4.14
C ALA A 251 19.22 1.31 2.77
N ALA A 252 18.61 0.93 1.64
CA ALA A 252 19.17 1.19 0.31
C ALA A 252 18.78 2.56 -0.29
N ALA A 253 17.56 3.03 -0.01
CA ALA A 253 16.98 4.24 -0.59
C ALA A 253 15.88 4.83 0.31
N PRO A 254 15.55 6.14 0.19
CA PRO A 254 14.46 6.73 0.94
C PRO A 254 13.10 6.17 0.47
N MET A 255 12.25 5.82 1.43
CA MET A 255 10.88 5.34 1.17
C MET A 255 9.85 6.46 1.30
N ILE A 256 8.99 6.58 0.30
CA ILE A 256 7.78 7.39 0.30
C ILE A 256 6.59 6.44 0.46
N ALA A 257 6.01 6.38 1.65
CA ALA A 257 4.96 5.41 1.98
C ALA A 257 3.60 6.06 2.21
N VAL A 258 2.55 5.31 1.89
CA VAL A 258 1.20 5.55 2.37
C VAL A 258 0.60 4.23 2.87
N TRP A 259 -0.34 4.28 3.81
CA TRP A 259 -1.10 3.12 4.23
C TRP A 259 -2.18 2.78 3.21
N ASP A 260 -2.64 1.54 3.25
CA ASP A 260 -3.92 1.11 2.72
C ASP A 260 -4.85 0.74 3.90
N ASP A 261 -5.66 -0.30 3.76
CA ASP A 261 -6.60 -0.77 4.78
C ASP A 261 -5.94 -1.67 5.82
N HIS A 262 -5.08 -2.62 5.42
CA HIS A 262 -4.52 -3.63 6.33
C HIS A 262 -3.56 -3.09 7.39
N GLU A 263 -3.06 -1.86 7.24
CA GLU A 263 -2.42 -1.13 8.34
C GLU A 263 -3.36 -0.87 9.54
N ILE A 264 -4.68 -0.99 9.32
CA ILE A 264 -5.74 -0.83 10.31
C ILE A 264 -6.55 -2.12 10.38
N ALA A 265 -7.37 -2.39 9.37
CA ALA A 265 -8.21 -3.57 9.22
C ALA A 265 -8.76 -3.63 7.78
N ASN A 266 -8.91 -4.82 7.23
CA ASN A 266 -9.43 -5.07 5.88
C ASN A 266 -10.68 -4.26 5.53
N ASP A 267 -10.70 -3.69 4.33
CA ASP A 267 -11.72 -2.79 3.76
C ASP A 267 -12.03 -1.55 4.61
N THR A 268 -11.01 -0.98 5.27
CA THR A 268 -11.15 0.26 6.05
C THR A 268 -11.74 1.42 5.22
N TRP A 269 -12.72 2.09 5.80
CA TRP A 269 -13.24 3.39 5.40
C TRP A 269 -13.30 4.33 6.61
N MET A 270 -13.78 5.56 6.41
CA MET A 270 -13.67 6.64 7.41
C MET A 270 -14.11 6.24 8.84
N ASN A 271 -15.21 5.48 8.96
CA ASN A 271 -15.82 5.14 10.25
C ASN A 271 -15.97 3.63 10.51
N GLY A 272 -15.39 2.76 9.68
CA GLY A 272 -15.48 1.30 9.86
C GLY A 272 -14.52 0.53 8.98
N ALA A 273 -14.58 -0.78 9.08
CA ALA A 273 -13.86 -1.74 8.25
C ALA A 273 -14.69 -3.03 8.17
N GLU A 274 -14.46 -3.87 7.16
CA GLU A 274 -15.10 -5.20 7.10
C GLU A 274 -14.58 -6.07 8.24
N ASN A 275 -13.26 -6.13 8.40
CA ASN A 275 -12.61 -6.90 9.44
C ASN A 275 -12.55 -6.14 10.79
N HIS A 276 -13.67 -5.54 11.20
CA HIS A 276 -13.85 -4.99 12.55
C HIS A 276 -15.23 -5.32 13.12
N GLN A 277 -15.31 -6.15 14.15
CA GLN A 277 -16.59 -6.61 14.71
C GLN A 277 -16.93 -5.95 16.04
N ALA A 278 -18.21 -5.96 16.40
CA ALA A 278 -18.72 -5.28 17.60
C ALA A 278 -18.06 -5.73 18.91
N ALA A 279 -17.55 -6.96 18.98
CA ALA A 279 -16.85 -7.50 20.15
C ALA A 279 -15.43 -6.94 20.34
N GLU A 280 -14.86 -6.28 19.33
CA GLU A 280 -13.49 -5.79 19.30
C GLU A 280 -13.35 -4.35 19.82
N GLY A 281 -14.45 -3.79 20.34
CA GLY A 281 -14.52 -2.40 20.79
C GLY A 281 -14.82 -1.43 19.65
N SER A 282 -14.53 -0.14 19.85
CA SER A 282 -14.83 0.87 18.82
C SER A 282 -13.77 0.87 17.73
N PHE A 283 -14.20 0.92 16.48
CA PHE A 283 -13.30 1.08 15.33
C PHE A 283 -12.43 2.34 15.45
N ALA A 284 -12.98 3.46 15.96
CA ALA A 284 -12.22 4.69 16.17
C ALA A 284 -11.00 4.48 17.10
N ALA A 285 -11.13 3.64 18.13
CA ALA A 285 -10.03 3.31 19.03
C ALA A 285 -8.98 2.43 18.35
N ARG A 286 -9.40 1.40 17.60
CA ARG A 286 -8.50 0.54 16.80
C ARG A 286 -7.73 1.37 15.77
N LYS A 287 -8.43 2.21 15.01
CA LYS A 287 -7.84 3.16 14.05
C LYS A 287 -6.80 4.07 14.71
N ALA A 288 -7.12 4.69 15.84
CA ALA A 288 -6.19 5.60 16.52
C ALA A 288 -4.87 4.90 16.93
N VAL A 289 -4.95 3.67 17.47
CA VAL A 289 -3.74 2.94 17.86
C VAL A 289 -2.95 2.40 16.66
N ALA A 290 -3.64 2.00 15.59
CA ALA A 290 -3.04 1.58 14.32
C ALA A 290 -2.24 2.73 13.69
N LEU A 291 -2.85 3.91 13.56
CA LEU A 291 -2.19 5.10 13.00
C LEU A 291 -1.03 5.57 13.88
N GLN A 292 -1.16 5.49 15.22
CA GLN A 292 -0.05 5.77 16.11
C GLN A 292 1.13 4.83 15.85
N ALA A 293 0.90 3.51 15.78
CA ALA A 293 1.95 2.54 15.50
C ALA A 293 2.57 2.75 14.12
N TYR A 294 1.77 3.01 13.09
CA TYR A 294 2.28 3.31 11.74
C TYR A 294 3.25 4.50 11.78
N HIS A 295 2.88 5.59 12.43
CA HIS A 295 3.73 6.77 12.54
C HIS A 295 4.97 6.55 13.40
N GLU A 296 4.92 5.66 14.38
CA GLU A 296 6.09 5.27 15.16
C GLU A 296 7.07 4.45 14.32
N TRP A 297 6.58 3.60 13.42
CA TRP A 297 7.37 2.58 12.72
C TRP A 297 7.75 2.90 11.27
N MET A 298 7.11 3.89 10.65
CA MET A 298 7.40 4.30 9.28
C MET A 298 8.20 5.62 9.21
N PRO A 299 9.11 5.79 8.24
CA PRO A 299 9.95 6.99 8.12
C PRO A 299 9.20 8.18 7.48
N THR A 300 7.99 8.46 7.96
CA THR A 300 7.10 9.51 7.44
C THR A 300 7.08 10.74 8.35
N ARG A 301 6.87 11.91 7.75
CA ARG A 301 6.48 13.13 8.49
C ARG A 301 5.00 13.07 8.81
N ASN A 302 4.66 13.45 10.04
CA ASN A 302 3.30 13.30 10.56
C ASN A 302 2.89 14.48 11.44
N ALA A 303 2.62 15.64 10.82
CA ALA A 303 2.15 16.83 11.55
C ALA A 303 0.74 16.64 12.11
N GLN A 304 -0.10 15.83 11.45
CA GLN A 304 -1.44 15.45 11.87
C GLN A 304 -1.57 13.94 11.75
N PRO A 305 -1.85 13.19 12.83
CA PRO A 305 -1.84 11.73 12.80
C PRO A 305 -2.77 11.10 11.77
N ASP A 306 -3.94 11.71 11.53
CA ASP A 306 -4.96 11.16 10.62
C ASP A 306 -4.80 11.63 9.17
N VAL A 307 -3.72 12.36 8.85
CA VAL A 307 -3.47 12.93 7.52
C VAL A 307 -2.10 12.47 7.01
N ILE A 308 -2.11 11.56 6.03
CA ILE A 308 -0.88 11.02 5.43
C ILE A 308 -0.61 11.55 4.01
N TYR A 309 -1.62 12.10 3.33
CA TYR A 309 -1.46 12.59 1.96
C TYR A 309 -0.52 13.80 1.91
N ARG A 310 0.39 13.80 0.93
CA ARG A 310 1.47 14.79 0.80
C ARG A 310 2.09 14.73 -0.59
N SER A 311 2.89 15.74 -0.94
CA SER A 311 3.47 15.88 -2.29
C SER A 311 5.00 15.99 -2.27
N PHE A 312 5.64 15.44 -3.30
CA PHE A 312 7.09 15.41 -3.48
C PHE A 312 7.44 15.92 -4.88
N ALA A 313 8.30 16.94 -4.96
CA ALA A 313 8.74 17.52 -6.21
C ALA A 313 10.14 17.00 -6.58
N PHE A 314 10.24 16.25 -7.66
CA PHE A 314 11.51 15.85 -8.26
C PHE A 314 11.88 16.89 -9.32
N GLY A 315 12.35 18.04 -8.85
CA GLY A 315 12.58 19.22 -9.68
C GLY A 315 11.34 19.63 -10.46
N ASN A 316 11.53 20.02 -11.72
CA ASN A 316 10.45 20.33 -12.66
C ASN A 316 10.01 19.12 -13.51
N LEU A 317 10.47 17.90 -13.19
CA LEU A 317 10.18 16.73 -14.00
C LEU A 317 8.93 15.99 -13.53
N LEU A 318 8.85 15.68 -12.23
CA LEU A 318 7.79 14.85 -11.68
C LEU A 318 7.32 15.41 -10.34
N ALA A 319 6.03 15.66 -10.23
CA ALA A 319 5.35 15.88 -8.95
C ALA A 319 4.62 14.60 -8.55
N LEU A 320 5.05 13.96 -7.47
CA LEU A 320 4.40 12.79 -6.89
C LEU A 320 3.46 13.24 -5.76
N HIS A 321 2.16 13.08 -5.97
CA HIS A 321 1.10 13.36 -4.99
C HIS A 321 0.64 12.04 -4.37
N MET A 322 1.05 11.79 -3.13
CA MET A 322 0.60 10.62 -2.37
C MET A 322 -0.79 10.90 -1.81
N LEU A 323 -1.76 10.03 -2.11
CA LEU A 323 -3.16 10.14 -1.68
C LEU A 323 -3.49 9.13 -0.58
N ASP A 324 -4.51 9.44 0.20
CA ASP A 324 -5.18 8.55 1.15
C ASP A 324 -6.58 8.25 0.63
N THR A 325 -6.83 7.02 0.21
CA THR A 325 -8.14 6.56 -0.27
C THR A 325 -8.86 5.67 0.75
N ARG A 326 -8.56 5.81 2.06
CA ARG A 326 -9.09 4.97 3.14
C ARG A 326 -9.68 5.78 4.30
N VAL A 327 -8.85 6.55 5.00
CA VAL A 327 -9.20 7.06 6.34
C VAL A 327 -9.90 8.41 6.31
N VAL A 328 -9.46 9.30 5.41
CA VAL A 328 -9.83 10.72 5.47
C VAL A 328 -11.25 10.97 4.95
N GLY A 329 -11.55 10.46 3.75
CA GLY A 329 -12.73 10.91 3.00
C GLY A 329 -13.57 9.81 2.37
N ARG A 330 -13.24 8.55 2.63
CA ARG A 330 -13.89 7.39 2.00
C ARG A 330 -15.21 7.06 2.69
N ASP A 331 -16.29 7.08 1.92
CA ASP A 331 -17.58 6.53 2.33
C ASP A 331 -17.54 5.00 2.32
N ALA A 332 -18.39 4.35 3.11
CA ALA A 332 -18.55 2.89 3.09
C ALA A 332 -18.79 2.36 1.67
N GLN A 333 -18.19 1.20 1.37
CA GLN A 333 -18.26 0.49 0.10
C GLN A 333 -19.70 0.10 -0.23
N VAL A 334 -20.01 0.01 -1.51
CA VAL A 334 -21.28 -0.56 -1.97
C VAL A 334 -21.12 -2.08 -1.96
N ASP A 335 -22.13 -2.79 -1.42
CA ASP A 335 -22.15 -4.25 -1.36
C ASP A 335 -23.03 -4.82 -2.48
N TYR A 336 -22.48 -5.71 -3.31
CA TYR A 336 -23.24 -6.41 -4.35
C TYR A 336 -24.45 -7.15 -3.80
N ALA A 337 -24.36 -7.77 -2.63
CA ALA A 337 -25.42 -8.57 -2.03
C ALA A 337 -26.71 -7.74 -1.82
N ALA A 338 -26.60 -6.43 -1.60
CA ALA A 338 -27.73 -5.52 -1.46
C ALA A 338 -28.59 -5.41 -2.74
N PHE A 339 -28.06 -5.82 -3.90
CA PHE A 339 -28.73 -5.72 -5.21
C PHE A 339 -29.20 -7.07 -5.74
N PHE A 340 -28.91 -8.18 -5.07
CA PHE A 340 -29.51 -9.48 -5.39
C PHE A 340 -30.87 -9.61 -4.70
N LYS A 341 -31.95 -9.54 -5.48
CA LYS A 341 -33.33 -9.64 -5.00
C LYS A 341 -33.96 -10.97 -5.45
N PRO A 342 -35.11 -11.40 -4.87
CA PRO A 342 -35.84 -12.61 -5.29
C PRO A 342 -36.27 -12.67 -6.78
N GLY A 343 -35.95 -11.65 -7.60
CA GLY A 343 -36.17 -11.62 -9.05
C GLY A 343 -34.89 -11.39 -9.88
N GLY A 344 -33.70 -11.53 -9.29
CA GLY A 344 -32.41 -11.31 -9.94
C GLY A 344 -31.68 -10.05 -9.48
N PHE A 345 -30.67 -9.66 -10.24
CA PHE A 345 -29.82 -8.51 -9.96
C PHE A 345 -30.52 -7.18 -10.30
N ASP A 346 -30.65 -6.29 -9.31
CA ASP A 346 -31.19 -4.93 -9.46
C ASP A 346 -30.17 -3.99 -10.10
N ALA A 347 -29.99 -4.13 -11.42
CA ALA A 347 -29.02 -3.34 -12.19
C ALA A 347 -29.28 -1.83 -12.10
N ALA A 348 -30.54 -1.40 -12.04
CA ALA A 348 -30.90 0.01 -11.95
C ALA A 348 -30.54 0.60 -10.57
N GLY A 349 -30.89 -0.10 -9.49
CA GLY A 349 -30.52 0.28 -8.14
C GLY A 349 -29.00 0.30 -7.94
N PHE A 350 -28.30 -0.71 -8.47
CA PHE A 350 -26.85 -0.78 -8.44
C PHE A 350 -26.19 0.40 -9.15
N THR A 351 -26.64 0.69 -10.38
CA THR A 351 -26.13 1.83 -11.17
C THR A 351 -26.35 3.16 -10.44
N ALA A 352 -27.52 3.34 -9.83
CA ALA A 352 -27.82 4.54 -9.05
C ALA A 352 -26.94 4.66 -7.77
N ALA A 353 -26.65 3.55 -7.10
CA ALA A 353 -25.84 3.55 -5.89
C ALA A 353 -24.37 3.88 -6.18
N VAL A 354 -23.77 3.22 -7.18
CA VAL A 354 -22.37 3.43 -7.57
C VAL A 354 -22.17 4.78 -8.25
N GLY A 355 -23.14 5.23 -9.05
CA GLY A 355 -23.13 6.53 -9.73
C GLY A 355 -23.56 7.72 -8.86
N ASN A 356 -23.84 7.52 -7.57
CA ASN A 356 -24.33 8.59 -6.70
C ASN A 356 -23.25 9.69 -6.55
N PRO A 357 -23.54 10.95 -6.95
CA PRO A 357 -22.57 12.04 -6.93
C PRO A 357 -22.10 12.44 -5.53
N ALA A 358 -22.82 12.03 -4.48
CA ALA A 358 -22.43 12.29 -3.11
C ALA A 358 -21.34 11.34 -2.59
N ARG A 359 -21.09 10.19 -3.25
CA ARG A 359 -20.07 9.24 -2.78
C ARG A 359 -18.67 9.79 -2.95
N GLN A 360 -17.89 9.75 -1.88
CA GLN A 360 -16.53 10.26 -1.81
C GLN A 360 -15.52 9.15 -1.50
N LEU A 361 -14.34 9.27 -2.13
CA LEU A 361 -13.16 8.46 -1.81
C LEU A 361 -12.10 9.30 -1.10
N LEU A 362 -11.78 10.47 -1.66
CA LEU A 362 -10.80 11.41 -1.11
C LEU A 362 -11.39 12.37 -0.07
N GLY A 363 -12.70 12.62 -0.15
CA GLY A 363 -13.37 13.68 0.59
C GLY A 363 -12.98 15.08 0.11
N THR A 364 -13.68 16.09 0.62
CA THR A 364 -13.57 17.47 0.12
C THR A 364 -12.20 18.09 0.37
N ALA A 365 -11.64 17.94 1.58
CA ALA A 365 -10.38 18.58 1.95
C ALA A 365 -9.20 18.09 1.09
N GLN A 366 -9.06 16.78 0.92
CA GLN A 366 -7.99 16.21 0.11
C GLN A 366 -8.20 16.48 -1.39
N THR A 367 -9.44 16.47 -1.88
CA THR A 367 -9.74 16.83 -3.28
C THR A 367 -9.32 18.27 -3.58
N GLN A 368 -9.64 19.21 -2.69
CA GLN A 368 -9.24 20.62 -2.83
C GLN A 368 -7.71 20.78 -2.72
N TRP A 369 -7.09 20.08 -1.78
CA TRP A 369 -5.63 20.05 -1.68
C TRP A 369 -4.98 19.55 -2.97
N LEU A 370 -5.45 18.44 -3.54
CA LEU A 370 -4.90 17.88 -4.78
C LEU A 370 -5.04 18.87 -5.94
N GLN A 371 -6.19 19.54 -6.04
CA GLN A 371 -6.42 20.58 -7.02
C GLN A 371 -5.39 21.71 -6.91
N GLN A 372 -5.13 22.18 -5.69
CA GLN A 372 -4.14 23.23 -5.45
C GLN A 372 -2.72 22.76 -5.79
N GLN A 373 -2.35 21.52 -5.44
CA GLN A 373 -1.03 20.97 -5.75
C GLN A 373 -0.81 20.83 -7.26
N MET A 374 -1.78 20.26 -7.99
CA MET A 374 -1.68 20.14 -9.45
C MET A 374 -1.65 21.52 -10.13
N ALA A 375 -2.49 22.47 -9.68
CA ALA A 375 -2.53 23.81 -10.25
C ALA A 375 -1.20 24.57 -10.05
N ALA A 376 -0.58 24.43 -8.87
CA ALA A 376 0.69 25.07 -8.55
C ALA A 376 1.91 24.39 -9.22
N SER A 377 1.79 23.13 -9.61
CA SER A 377 2.90 22.35 -10.15
C SER A 377 3.16 22.63 -11.63
N SER A 378 4.40 23.02 -11.94
CA SER A 378 4.92 23.12 -13.31
C SER A 378 5.64 21.85 -13.76
N ALA A 379 5.56 20.75 -13.00
CA ALA A 379 6.25 19.52 -13.33
C ALA A 379 5.68 18.88 -14.61
N THR A 380 6.55 18.31 -15.45
CA THR A 380 6.13 17.61 -16.68
C THR A 380 5.10 16.54 -16.40
N TRP A 381 5.31 15.74 -15.35
CA TRP A 381 4.42 14.65 -14.93
C TRP A 381 3.74 14.99 -13.61
N GLN A 382 2.42 14.80 -13.56
CA GLN A 382 1.66 14.74 -12.31
C GLN A 382 1.39 13.27 -12.02
N MET A 383 2.07 12.73 -11.02
CA MET A 383 1.97 11.34 -10.63
C MET A 383 1.15 11.21 -9.35
N LEU A 384 0.12 10.37 -9.35
CA LEU A 384 -0.62 10.00 -8.15
C LEU A 384 -0.05 8.70 -7.59
N GLY A 385 0.40 8.71 -6.34
CA GLY A 385 0.71 7.49 -5.60
C GLY A 385 -0.44 7.16 -4.66
N GLN A 386 -1.13 6.06 -4.89
CA GLN A 386 -2.34 5.71 -4.14
C GLN A 386 -2.58 4.20 -4.14
N GLN A 387 -3.61 3.77 -3.42
CA GLN A 387 -3.84 2.41 -2.98
C GLN A 387 -4.53 1.55 -4.06
N VAL A 388 -5.72 1.98 -4.52
CA VAL A 388 -6.68 1.12 -5.23
C VAL A 388 -6.81 1.45 -6.72
N LEU A 389 -7.23 0.51 -7.57
CA LEU A 389 -7.30 0.75 -9.03
C LEU A 389 -8.24 1.90 -9.42
N MET A 390 -7.73 2.82 -10.23
CA MET A 390 -8.47 3.94 -10.84
C MET A 390 -9.09 3.56 -12.18
N GLY A 391 -8.44 2.71 -12.97
CA GLY A 391 -8.92 2.24 -14.25
C GLY A 391 -10.33 1.64 -14.17
N ARG A 392 -11.14 1.84 -15.22
CA ARG A 392 -12.45 1.20 -15.34
C ARG A 392 -12.28 -0.29 -15.60
N MET A 393 -12.66 -1.12 -14.64
CA MET A 393 -12.53 -2.57 -14.68
C MET A 393 -13.92 -3.21 -14.70
N ASN A 394 -14.69 -2.87 -15.73
CA ASN A 394 -16.00 -3.47 -15.92
C ASN A 394 -15.86 -4.86 -16.53
N ILE A 395 -16.42 -5.87 -15.85
CA ILE A 395 -16.49 -7.23 -16.35
C ILE A 395 -17.95 -7.64 -16.59
N PRO A 396 -18.23 -8.54 -17.54
CA PRO A 396 -19.56 -9.09 -17.74
C PRO A 396 -20.17 -9.61 -16.44
N ALA A 397 -21.38 -9.17 -16.10
CA ALA A 397 -22.05 -9.54 -14.85
C ALA A 397 -22.14 -11.07 -14.60
N PRO A 398 -22.34 -11.93 -15.62
CA PRO A 398 -22.32 -13.39 -15.43
C PRO A 398 -21.00 -13.94 -14.88
N ILE A 399 -19.86 -13.30 -15.20
CA ILE A 399 -18.56 -13.69 -14.63
C ILE A 399 -18.53 -13.39 -13.15
N LEU A 400 -18.98 -12.19 -12.77
CA LEU A 400 -19.03 -11.80 -11.38
C LEU A 400 -20.01 -12.66 -10.59
N MET A 401 -21.20 -12.94 -11.15
CA MET A 401 -22.21 -13.80 -10.53
C MET A 401 -21.67 -15.20 -10.25
N GLU A 402 -20.96 -15.82 -11.20
CA GLU A 402 -20.34 -17.13 -10.97
C GLU A 402 -19.44 -17.13 -9.75
N THR A 403 -18.79 -16.00 -9.48
CA THR A 403 -17.78 -15.95 -8.43
C THR A 403 -18.28 -15.41 -7.10
N LEU A 404 -19.39 -14.65 -7.10
CA LEU A 404 -20.15 -14.33 -5.90
C LEU A 404 -21.01 -15.52 -5.44
N GLN A 405 -21.56 -16.27 -6.39
CA GLN A 405 -22.41 -17.44 -6.14
C GLN A 405 -22.17 -18.50 -7.24
N PRO A 406 -21.35 -19.53 -6.97
CA PRO A 406 -21.04 -20.60 -7.92
C PRO A 406 -22.29 -21.23 -8.55
N GLY A 407 -22.24 -21.45 -9.86
CA GLY A 407 -23.36 -21.98 -10.64
C GLY A 407 -24.46 -20.98 -10.97
N SER A 408 -24.34 -19.72 -10.53
CA SER A 408 -25.27 -18.64 -10.90
C SER A 408 -24.83 -17.84 -12.13
N GLY A 409 -23.64 -18.12 -12.68
CA GLY A 409 -23.07 -17.37 -13.79
C GLY A 409 -22.27 -18.25 -14.76
N VAL A 410 -21.18 -17.69 -15.29
CA VAL A 410 -20.21 -18.45 -16.09
C VAL A 410 -18.78 -18.09 -15.73
N THR A 411 -17.87 -19.05 -15.83
CA THR A 411 -16.43 -18.81 -15.62
C THR A 411 -15.86 -17.85 -16.68
N VAL A 412 -14.71 -17.24 -16.40
CA VAL A 412 -14.07 -16.32 -17.35
C VAL A 412 -13.72 -17.06 -18.64
N SER A 413 -13.13 -18.25 -18.51
CA SER A 413 -12.79 -19.10 -19.66
C SER A 413 -14.02 -19.47 -20.49
N ARG A 414 -15.16 -19.78 -19.86
CA ARG A 414 -16.39 -20.11 -20.56
C ARG A 414 -16.96 -18.88 -21.27
N TYR A 415 -16.98 -17.72 -20.62
CA TYR A 415 -17.44 -16.48 -21.23
C TYR A 415 -16.58 -16.12 -22.46
N ALA A 416 -15.25 -16.20 -22.34
CA ALA A 416 -14.33 -15.96 -23.44
C ALA A 416 -14.58 -16.91 -24.63
N ALA A 417 -14.86 -18.20 -24.36
CA ALA A 417 -15.23 -19.16 -25.41
C ALA A 417 -16.55 -18.79 -26.12
N ILE A 418 -17.54 -18.29 -25.37
CA ILE A 418 -18.81 -17.82 -25.94
C ILE A 418 -18.58 -16.57 -26.81
N VAL A 419 -17.75 -15.63 -26.36
CA VAL A 419 -17.36 -14.44 -27.16
C VAL A 419 -16.63 -14.85 -28.44
N ALA A 420 -15.69 -15.79 -28.36
CA ALA A 420 -14.99 -16.30 -29.54
C ALA A 420 -15.97 -16.93 -30.53
N LYS A 421 -16.89 -17.78 -30.04
CA LYS A 421 -17.95 -18.39 -30.85
C LYS A 421 -18.87 -17.35 -31.49
N ALA A 422 -19.24 -16.29 -30.77
CA ALA A 422 -20.04 -15.18 -31.30
C ALA A 422 -19.34 -14.44 -32.45
N ARG A 423 -18.01 -14.35 -32.41
CA ARG A 423 -17.21 -13.73 -33.48
C ARG A 423 -17.04 -14.64 -34.70
N THR A 424 -16.85 -15.94 -34.51
CA THR A 424 -16.49 -16.87 -35.59
C THR A 424 -17.67 -17.64 -36.18
N ALA A 425 -18.71 -17.90 -35.38
CA ALA A 425 -19.85 -18.72 -35.77
C ALA A 425 -21.16 -18.25 -35.06
N PRO A 426 -21.57 -16.97 -35.21
CA PRO A 426 -22.70 -16.40 -34.46
C PRO A 426 -24.01 -17.17 -34.60
N ALA A 427 -24.28 -17.77 -35.77
CA ALA A 427 -25.48 -18.55 -36.03
C ALA A 427 -25.59 -19.85 -35.19
N THR A 428 -24.51 -20.26 -34.52
CA THR A 428 -24.45 -21.47 -33.69
C THR A 428 -24.64 -21.19 -32.19
N LEU A 429 -24.78 -19.92 -31.79
CA LEU A 429 -25.02 -19.55 -30.39
C LEU A 429 -26.36 -20.11 -29.92
N THR A 430 -26.36 -20.74 -28.74
CA THR A 430 -27.62 -21.18 -28.11
C THR A 430 -28.38 -19.99 -27.52
N PRO A 431 -29.70 -20.10 -27.25
CA PRO A 431 -30.44 -19.05 -26.54
C PRO A 431 -29.82 -18.66 -25.19
N GLU A 432 -29.25 -19.63 -24.46
CA GLU A 432 -28.56 -19.38 -23.19
C GLU A 432 -27.27 -18.58 -23.39
N GLU A 433 -26.46 -18.92 -24.39
CA GLU A 433 -25.24 -18.18 -24.72
C GLU A 433 -25.55 -16.74 -25.17
N GLN A 434 -26.64 -16.54 -25.92
CA GLN A 434 -27.12 -15.21 -26.26
C GLN A 434 -27.57 -14.41 -25.03
N ALA A 435 -28.28 -15.05 -24.10
CA ALA A 435 -28.70 -14.43 -22.84
C ALA A 435 -27.51 -14.02 -21.96
N ILE A 436 -26.45 -14.83 -21.91
CA ILE A 436 -25.19 -14.52 -21.21
C ILE A 436 -24.51 -13.29 -21.83
N LEU A 437 -24.38 -13.25 -23.17
CA LEU A 437 -23.77 -12.12 -23.87
C LEU A 437 -24.59 -10.82 -23.79
N ALA A 438 -25.90 -10.93 -23.59
CA ALA A 438 -26.79 -9.78 -23.44
C ALA A 438 -26.72 -9.11 -22.06
N GLN A 439 -26.12 -9.77 -21.05
CA GLN A 439 -25.96 -9.18 -19.72
C GLN A 439 -24.97 -8.01 -19.73
N PRO A 440 -25.20 -6.97 -18.90
CA PRO A 440 -24.32 -5.81 -18.85
C PRO A 440 -22.94 -6.18 -18.29
N SER A 441 -21.95 -5.36 -18.60
CA SER A 441 -20.70 -5.33 -17.83
C SER A 441 -20.83 -4.32 -16.69
N ILE A 442 -20.40 -4.72 -15.51
CA ILE A 442 -20.44 -3.94 -14.28
C ILE A 442 -19.04 -3.89 -13.68
N PRO A 443 -18.70 -2.88 -12.86
CA PRO A 443 -17.49 -2.91 -12.04
C PRO A 443 -17.24 -4.28 -11.44
N TYR A 444 -15.98 -4.72 -11.37
CA TYR A 444 -15.64 -5.92 -10.58
C TYR A 444 -15.30 -5.59 -9.13
N ASN A 445 -14.64 -4.45 -8.87
CA ASN A 445 -14.17 -4.05 -7.54
C ASN A 445 -14.85 -2.74 -7.07
N LEU A 446 -15.75 -2.84 -6.09
CA LEU A 446 -16.44 -1.69 -5.49
C LEU A 446 -15.69 -1.04 -4.32
N ASP A 447 -14.62 -1.69 -3.88
CA ASP A 447 -13.63 -1.15 -2.96
C ASP A 447 -12.60 -0.25 -3.71
N ALA A 448 -12.49 -0.39 -5.02
CA ALA A 448 -11.68 0.49 -5.87
C ALA A 448 -12.45 1.74 -6.36
N TRP A 449 -11.80 2.58 -7.19
CA TRP A 449 -12.42 3.80 -7.73
C TRP A 449 -13.67 3.53 -8.57
N ASP A 450 -13.86 2.31 -9.07
CA ASP A 450 -15.09 1.92 -9.76
C ASP A 450 -16.33 1.96 -8.86
N GLY A 451 -16.17 1.80 -7.55
CA GLY A 451 -17.23 2.07 -6.57
C GLY A 451 -17.56 3.56 -6.49
N TYR A 452 -16.58 4.44 -6.70
CA TYR A 452 -16.68 5.88 -6.40
C TYR A 452 -16.62 6.72 -7.68
N GLN A 453 -17.51 6.43 -8.65
CA GLN A 453 -17.45 6.97 -10.01
C GLN A 453 -17.35 8.51 -10.06
N ALA A 454 -18.19 9.21 -9.29
CA ALA A 454 -18.17 10.68 -9.26
C ALA A 454 -16.87 11.26 -8.70
N ALA A 455 -16.27 10.60 -7.69
CA ALA A 455 -14.97 10.99 -7.15
C ALA A 455 -13.86 10.78 -8.19
N ARG A 456 -13.88 9.66 -8.92
CA ARG A 456 -12.95 9.41 -10.05
C ARG A 456 -13.05 10.51 -11.10
N GLU A 457 -14.26 10.83 -11.55
CA GLU A 457 -14.46 11.86 -12.58
C GLU A 457 -14.04 13.25 -12.12
N THR A 458 -14.14 13.55 -10.83
CA THR A 458 -13.64 14.81 -10.27
C THR A 458 -12.12 14.92 -10.45
N VAL A 459 -11.37 13.85 -10.16
CA VAL A 459 -9.90 13.83 -10.31
C VAL A 459 -9.50 13.84 -11.78
N LEU A 460 -10.10 12.99 -12.61
CA LEU A 460 -9.81 12.94 -14.04
C LEU A 460 -10.16 14.25 -14.76
N GLY A 461 -11.34 14.82 -14.45
CA GLY A 461 -11.79 16.09 -14.99
C GLY A 461 -10.88 17.25 -14.61
N MET A 462 -10.37 17.27 -13.38
CA MET A 462 -9.40 18.26 -12.91
C MET A 462 -8.08 18.18 -13.67
N ALA A 463 -7.48 16.99 -13.79
CA ALA A 463 -6.24 16.79 -14.52
C ALA A 463 -6.38 17.18 -15.99
N ARG A 464 -7.51 16.81 -16.62
CA ARG A 464 -7.84 17.17 -18.01
C ARG A 464 -7.99 18.68 -18.17
N ALA A 465 -8.76 19.34 -17.31
CA ALA A 465 -8.98 20.78 -17.37
C ALA A 465 -7.68 21.59 -17.24
N MET A 466 -6.70 21.06 -16.52
CA MET A 466 -5.38 21.65 -16.35
C MET A 466 -4.34 21.16 -17.38
N ASN A 467 -4.74 20.32 -18.34
CA ASN A 467 -3.87 19.72 -19.36
C ASN A 467 -2.61 19.05 -18.77
N LYS A 468 -2.78 18.25 -17.71
CA LYS A 468 -1.68 17.58 -17.02
C LYS A 468 -1.37 16.22 -17.65
N ASN A 469 -0.08 15.87 -17.73
CA ASN A 469 0.35 14.50 -18.02
C ASN A 469 0.15 13.64 -16.76
N LEU A 470 -1.03 13.03 -16.64
CA LEU A 470 -1.40 12.24 -15.47
C LEU A 470 -0.88 10.80 -15.57
N VAL A 471 -0.19 10.36 -14.52
CA VAL A 471 0.19 8.96 -14.28
C VAL A 471 -0.34 8.55 -12.91
N VAL A 472 -1.01 7.42 -12.81
CA VAL A 472 -1.55 6.89 -11.54
C VAL A 472 -0.81 5.61 -11.19
N LEU A 473 -0.35 5.51 -9.95
CA LEU A 473 0.20 4.30 -9.38
C LEU A 473 -0.82 3.67 -8.43
N ALA A 474 -0.96 2.34 -8.49
CA ALA A 474 -1.87 1.57 -7.66
C ALA A 474 -1.24 0.26 -7.16
N GLY A 475 -1.84 -0.32 -6.11
CA GLY A 475 -1.50 -1.61 -5.50
C GLY A 475 -2.78 -2.41 -5.21
N ASP A 476 -2.98 -2.79 -3.93
CA ASP A 476 -4.18 -3.42 -3.35
C ASP A 476 -4.53 -4.81 -3.93
N THR A 477 -4.81 -4.89 -5.22
CA THR A 477 -5.41 -6.05 -5.88
C THR A 477 -4.52 -7.29 -6.01
N HIS A 478 -3.27 -7.23 -5.56
CA HIS A 478 -2.27 -8.30 -5.69
C HIS A 478 -2.01 -8.80 -7.12
N ASN A 479 -2.27 -7.98 -8.13
CA ASN A 479 -2.04 -8.33 -9.52
C ASN A 479 -1.41 -7.13 -10.23
N ALA A 480 -0.68 -7.37 -11.33
CA ALA A 480 -0.12 -6.28 -12.11
C ALA A 480 -1.15 -5.79 -13.14
N TRP A 481 -1.24 -4.47 -13.33
CA TRP A 481 -2.17 -3.86 -14.29
C TRP A 481 -1.54 -2.67 -15.01
N ALA A 482 -1.96 -2.42 -16.25
CA ALA A 482 -1.79 -1.12 -16.87
C ALA A 482 -3.03 -0.75 -17.69
N SER A 483 -3.55 0.46 -17.45
CA SER A 483 -4.81 0.91 -18.03
C SER A 483 -4.69 2.31 -18.62
N GLU A 484 -5.40 2.54 -19.71
CA GLU A 484 -5.65 3.89 -20.24
C GLU A 484 -6.81 4.53 -19.47
N LEU A 485 -6.60 5.72 -18.94
CA LEU A 485 -7.59 6.44 -18.14
C LEU A 485 -8.35 7.42 -19.02
N ASN A 486 -9.62 7.11 -19.24
CA ASN A 486 -10.57 7.94 -19.97
C ASN A 486 -11.64 8.48 -19.00
N ASP A 487 -12.08 9.72 -19.19
CA ASP A 487 -13.24 10.27 -18.49
C ASP A 487 -14.55 9.56 -18.93
N MET A 488 -15.67 9.84 -18.25
CA MET A 488 -16.97 9.25 -18.58
C MET A 488 -17.43 9.52 -20.02
N ASN A 489 -16.93 10.57 -20.68
CA ASN A 489 -17.25 10.90 -22.08
C ASN A 489 -16.31 10.21 -23.09
N GLY A 490 -15.34 9.42 -22.62
CA GLY A 490 -14.37 8.74 -23.46
C GLY A 490 -13.15 9.59 -23.86
N ASN A 491 -12.97 10.76 -23.24
CA ASN A 491 -11.78 11.59 -23.48
C ASN A 491 -10.58 11.00 -22.74
N PRO A 492 -9.41 10.84 -23.38
CA PRO A 492 -8.21 10.39 -22.71
C PRO A 492 -7.67 11.44 -21.74
N VAL A 493 -7.25 10.99 -20.55
CA VAL A 493 -6.78 11.86 -19.46
C VAL A 493 -5.37 11.47 -19.00
N GLY A 494 -5.09 10.19 -18.84
CA GLY A 494 -3.82 9.71 -18.27
C GLY A 494 -3.67 8.20 -18.37
N VAL A 495 -2.67 7.65 -17.69
CA VAL A 495 -2.47 6.20 -17.62
C VAL A 495 -2.33 5.74 -16.19
N GLU A 496 -2.66 4.48 -15.94
CA GLU A 496 -2.45 3.82 -14.67
C GLU A 496 -1.42 2.68 -14.83
N PHE A 497 -0.52 2.60 -13.87
CA PHE A 497 0.38 1.46 -13.66
C PHE A 497 0.15 0.91 -12.25
N ALA A 498 -0.26 -0.34 -12.14
CA ALA A 498 -0.48 -0.98 -10.85
C ALA A 498 0.57 -2.09 -10.63
N THR A 499 1.17 -2.08 -9.44
CA THR A 499 2.13 -3.12 -9.05
C THR A 499 1.40 -4.37 -8.62
N SER A 500 2.03 -5.52 -8.88
CA SER A 500 1.67 -6.74 -8.17
C SER A 500 2.12 -6.64 -6.70
N SER A 501 1.79 -7.67 -5.91
CA SER A 501 2.18 -7.72 -4.51
C SER A 501 3.63 -8.18 -4.31
N VAL A 502 4.17 -7.84 -3.15
CA VAL A 502 5.45 -8.35 -2.65
C VAL A 502 5.34 -9.84 -2.30
N SER A 503 4.25 -10.24 -1.64
CA SER A 503 4.04 -11.65 -1.26
C SER A 503 2.57 -12.08 -1.18
N SER A 504 1.61 -11.16 -1.03
CA SER A 504 0.19 -11.51 -0.92
C SER A 504 -0.32 -12.22 -2.19
N PRO A 505 -1.13 -13.28 -2.10
CA PRO A 505 -1.58 -14.02 -3.28
C PRO A 505 -2.53 -13.20 -4.14
N GLY A 506 -2.45 -13.36 -5.46
CA GLY A 506 -3.36 -12.75 -6.44
C GLY A 506 -4.45 -13.71 -6.90
N PHE A 507 -4.99 -13.46 -8.09
CA PHE A 507 -6.10 -14.26 -8.65
C PHE A 507 -5.76 -15.75 -8.82
N GLU A 508 -4.49 -16.13 -8.87
CA GLU A 508 -4.07 -17.53 -8.94
C GLU A 508 -4.56 -18.38 -7.75
N GLU A 509 -4.72 -17.75 -6.57
CA GLU A 509 -5.23 -18.42 -5.36
C GLU A 509 -6.77 -18.40 -5.33
N TYR A 510 -7.37 -17.30 -5.79
CA TYR A 510 -8.82 -17.04 -5.73
C TYR A 510 -9.60 -17.50 -6.95
N LEU A 511 -8.92 -17.90 -8.01
CA LEU A 511 -9.50 -18.50 -9.20
C LEU A 511 -8.65 -19.72 -9.58
N PRO A 512 -8.54 -20.73 -8.69
CA PRO A 512 -7.60 -21.85 -8.88
C PRO A 512 -7.96 -22.74 -10.08
N ASN A 513 -9.20 -22.63 -10.57
CA ASN A 513 -9.69 -23.34 -11.75
C ASN A 513 -9.46 -22.56 -13.06
N GLU A 514 -9.01 -21.31 -13.00
CA GLU A 514 -8.66 -20.51 -14.16
C GLU A 514 -7.15 -20.56 -14.39
N ASN A 515 -6.74 -20.82 -15.63
CA ASN A 515 -5.33 -20.72 -15.98
C ASN A 515 -4.93 -19.22 -16.02
N PRO A 516 -3.89 -18.77 -15.28
CA PRO A 516 -3.57 -17.34 -15.22
C PRO A 516 -3.27 -16.67 -16.56
N ALA A 517 -2.63 -17.37 -17.49
CA ALA A 517 -2.34 -16.82 -18.81
C ALA A 517 -3.62 -16.66 -19.64
N THR A 518 -4.52 -17.64 -19.59
CA THR A 518 -5.85 -17.56 -20.22
C THR A 518 -6.70 -16.45 -19.59
N LEU A 519 -6.69 -16.34 -18.26
CA LEU A 519 -7.41 -15.30 -17.52
C LEU A 519 -6.92 -13.91 -17.92
N SER A 520 -5.60 -13.69 -17.92
CA SER A 520 -5.00 -12.42 -18.32
C SER A 520 -5.39 -12.05 -19.78
N ALA A 521 -5.30 -13.02 -20.69
CA ALA A 521 -5.70 -12.81 -22.09
C ALA A 521 -7.20 -12.51 -22.25
N ALA A 522 -8.06 -13.13 -21.44
CA ALA A 522 -9.49 -12.87 -21.45
C ALA A 522 -9.80 -11.46 -20.90
N LEU A 523 -9.20 -11.06 -19.78
CA LEU A 523 -9.40 -9.72 -19.20
C LEU A 523 -9.00 -8.62 -20.18
N LEU A 524 -7.88 -8.77 -20.88
CA LEU A 524 -7.44 -7.82 -21.93
C LEU A 524 -8.42 -7.72 -23.12
N GLN A 525 -9.22 -8.76 -23.36
CA GLN A 525 -10.25 -8.73 -24.41
C GLN A 525 -11.58 -8.15 -23.93
N LEU A 526 -11.88 -8.28 -22.63
CA LEU A 526 -13.16 -7.91 -22.03
C LEU A 526 -13.16 -6.47 -21.51
N VAL A 527 -12.02 -6.02 -20.99
CA VAL A 527 -11.86 -4.70 -20.36
C VAL A 527 -11.12 -3.79 -21.33
N GLU A 528 -11.85 -3.01 -22.11
CA GLU A 528 -11.28 -2.15 -23.17
C GLU A 528 -10.09 -1.28 -22.71
N PRO A 529 -10.14 -0.53 -21.60
CA PRO A 529 -9.03 0.35 -21.22
C PRO A 529 -7.79 -0.42 -20.74
N LEU A 530 -7.91 -1.71 -20.41
CA LEU A 530 -6.82 -2.51 -19.88
C LEU A 530 -5.86 -2.94 -21.01
N LYS A 531 -4.59 -2.58 -20.88
CA LYS A 531 -3.55 -2.85 -21.91
C LYS A 531 -2.50 -3.86 -21.44
N TYR A 532 -2.42 -4.13 -20.14
CA TYR A 532 -1.59 -5.18 -19.56
C TYR A 532 -2.20 -5.71 -18.27
N CYS A 533 -2.09 -7.02 -18.05
CA CYS A 533 -2.25 -7.58 -16.72
C CYS A 533 -1.38 -8.83 -16.53
N ASP A 534 -0.99 -9.06 -15.28
CA ASP A 534 -0.45 -10.33 -14.80
C ASP A 534 -1.19 -10.73 -13.53
N THR A 535 -1.85 -11.88 -13.60
CA THR A 535 -2.78 -12.33 -12.56
C THR A 535 -2.21 -13.40 -11.63
N ALA A 536 -0.87 -13.55 -11.57
CA ALA A 536 -0.26 -14.64 -10.81
C ALA A 536 1.05 -14.27 -10.09
N ARG A 537 1.93 -13.51 -10.73
CA ARG A 537 3.31 -13.39 -10.28
C ARG A 537 3.51 -12.26 -9.27
N ARG A 538 4.40 -12.51 -8.31
CA ARG A 538 4.80 -11.56 -7.26
C ARG A 538 5.98 -10.72 -7.73
N GLY A 539 6.00 -9.43 -7.39
CA GLY A 539 6.97 -8.52 -7.96
C GLY A 539 6.81 -7.06 -7.53
N TYR A 540 7.47 -6.19 -8.27
CA TYR A 540 7.41 -4.74 -8.09
C TYR A 540 7.49 -4.04 -9.45
N MET A 541 7.17 -2.75 -9.48
CA MET A 541 7.38 -1.91 -10.67
C MET A 541 8.61 -1.03 -10.53
N VAL A 542 9.32 -0.84 -11.64
CA VAL A 542 10.28 0.25 -11.79
C VAL A 542 9.67 1.29 -12.71
N VAL A 543 9.37 2.46 -12.17
CA VAL A 543 8.83 3.59 -12.92
C VAL A 543 9.96 4.56 -13.23
N THR A 544 10.18 4.82 -14.52
CA THR A 544 11.19 5.78 -14.99
C THR A 544 10.52 6.91 -15.75
N ALA A 545 10.70 8.14 -15.27
CA ALA A 545 10.20 9.35 -15.92
C ALA A 545 11.36 10.16 -16.50
N THR A 546 11.16 10.70 -17.69
CA THR A 546 12.02 11.65 -18.41
C THR A 546 11.15 12.77 -18.97
N ALA A 547 11.74 13.83 -19.53
CA ALA A 547 10.95 14.96 -20.04
C ALA A 547 9.96 14.58 -21.16
N THR A 548 10.18 13.45 -21.85
CA THR A 548 9.37 13.03 -23.01
C THR A 548 8.56 11.75 -22.77
N GLU A 549 8.92 10.96 -21.76
CA GLU A 549 8.34 9.63 -21.54
C GLU A 549 8.28 9.29 -20.04
N CYS A 550 7.18 8.67 -19.62
CA CYS A 550 7.08 7.95 -18.35
C CYS A 550 6.77 6.48 -18.65
N ARG A 551 7.60 5.55 -18.16
CA ARG A 551 7.46 4.12 -18.39
C ARG A 551 7.48 3.31 -17.11
N ALA A 552 6.74 2.21 -17.08
CA ALA A 552 6.74 1.21 -16.04
C ALA A 552 7.27 -0.13 -16.59
N GLN A 553 8.18 -0.74 -15.84
CA GLN A 553 8.68 -2.09 -16.06
C GLN A 553 8.33 -2.96 -14.85
N TRP A 554 7.67 -4.09 -15.08
CA TRP A 554 7.37 -5.05 -14.02
C TRP A 554 8.52 -6.05 -13.87
N VAL A 555 8.99 -6.21 -12.63
CA VAL A 555 10.04 -7.15 -12.25
C VAL A 555 9.43 -8.18 -11.32
N TYR A 556 9.53 -9.46 -11.70
CA TYR A 556 8.93 -10.57 -10.97
C TYR A 556 10.00 -11.45 -10.35
N VAL A 557 9.65 -12.08 -9.23
CA VAL A 557 10.42 -13.19 -8.65
C VAL A 557 9.75 -14.52 -8.99
N ASN A 558 10.53 -15.56 -9.24
CA ASN A 558 9.98 -16.88 -9.57
C ASN A 558 9.40 -17.64 -8.36
N THR A 559 9.69 -17.21 -7.14
CA THR A 559 9.17 -17.82 -5.91
C THR A 559 9.22 -16.85 -4.73
N ILE A 560 8.31 -17.04 -3.78
CA ILE A 560 8.33 -16.44 -2.43
C ILE A 560 8.43 -17.51 -1.33
N THR A 561 8.51 -18.79 -1.68
CA THR A 561 8.56 -19.91 -0.71
C THR A 561 9.98 -20.43 -0.48
N SER A 562 10.95 -19.92 -1.22
CA SER A 562 12.39 -20.19 -1.05
C SER A 562 13.17 -18.89 -1.10
N ARG A 563 14.25 -18.78 -0.31
CA ARG A 563 15.18 -17.64 -0.38
C ARG A 563 16.13 -17.71 -1.59
N GLN A 564 16.18 -18.85 -2.27
CA GLN A 564 16.86 -18.98 -3.56
C GLN A 564 15.85 -18.68 -4.66
N PHE A 565 16.01 -17.53 -5.31
CA PHE A 565 15.10 -17.05 -6.34
C PHE A 565 15.87 -16.45 -7.52
N THR A 566 15.17 -16.32 -8.64
CA THR A 566 15.60 -15.59 -9.83
C THR A 566 14.56 -14.54 -10.18
N THR A 567 14.97 -13.54 -10.96
CA THR A 567 14.08 -12.47 -11.42
C THR A 567 13.90 -12.47 -12.93
N SER A 568 12.72 -12.05 -13.37
CA SER A 568 12.43 -11.76 -14.77
C SER A 568 11.85 -10.36 -14.91
N ALA A 569 12.27 -9.63 -15.94
CA ALA A 569 11.65 -8.38 -16.35
C ALA A 569 10.99 -8.64 -17.70
N GLU A 570 9.67 -8.48 -17.79
CA GLU A 570 8.95 -8.97 -18.97
C GLU A 570 8.31 -7.87 -19.80
N THR A 571 7.51 -7.01 -19.19
CA THR A 571 6.73 -6.02 -19.91
C THR A 571 7.20 -4.63 -19.53
N THR A 572 7.41 -3.79 -20.54
CA THR A 572 7.59 -2.36 -20.37
C THR A 572 6.49 -1.66 -21.15
N LEU A 573 5.75 -0.80 -20.46
CA LEU A 573 4.76 0.09 -21.06
C LEU A 573 5.12 1.53 -20.76
N ALA A 574 4.85 2.42 -21.71
CA ALA A 574 5.18 3.83 -21.61
C ALA A 574 4.05 4.72 -22.10
N VAL A 575 4.06 5.95 -21.61
CA VAL A 575 3.25 7.07 -22.12
C VAL A 575 4.18 8.22 -22.48
N GLN A 576 3.87 8.91 -23.57
CA GLN A 576 4.60 10.10 -24.01
C GLN A 576 3.99 11.37 -23.44
N ALA A 577 4.84 12.33 -23.06
CA ALA A 577 4.37 13.64 -22.61
C ALA A 577 3.55 14.33 -23.71
N GLY A 578 2.45 14.99 -23.32
CA GLY A 578 1.52 15.65 -24.25
C GLY A 578 0.60 14.70 -25.04
N THR A 579 0.67 13.39 -24.79
CA THR A 579 -0.18 12.37 -25.45
C THR A 579 -1.00 11.65 -24.39
N PRO A 580 -2.08 12.29 -23.86
CA PRO A 580 -2.83 11.74 -22.74
C PRO A 580 -3.40 10.37 -23.10
N GLY A 581 -3.37 9.46 -22.13
CA GLY A 581 -4.11 8.20 -22.18
C GLY A 581 -3.71 7.17 -23.23
N ARG A 582 -2.53 7.30 -23.86
CA ARG A 582 -2.06 6.30 -24.82
C ARG A 582 -0.87 5.52 -24.29
N LEU A 583 -1.07 4.22 -24.05
CA LEU A 583 0.01 3.30 -23.67
C LEU A 583 0.71 2.73 -24.92
N LEU A 584 2.03 2.68 -24.84
CA LEU A 584 2.92 2.16 -25.87
C LEU A 584 3.74 1.01 -25.29
N LYS A 585 3.90 -0.07 -26.05
CA LYS A 585 4.86 -1.13 -25.73
C LYS A 585 6.24 -0.69 -26.22
N VAL A 586 7.24 -0.75 -25.34
CA VAL A 586 8.62 -0.27 -25.59
C VAL A 586 9.63 -1.40 -25.50
#